data_AF-A0A3S3PEQ1-F1
#
_entry.id   AF-A0A3S3PEQ1-F1
#
_cell.length_a   1.000
_cell.length_b   1.000
_cell.length_c   1.000
_cell.angle_alpha   90.00
_cell.angle_beta   90.00
_cell.angle_gamma   90.00
#
_symmetry.space_group_name_H-M   'P 1'
#
loop_
_entity.id
_entity.type
_entity.pdbx_description
1 polymer ?
#
loop_
_entity_poly.entity_id
_entity_poly.type
_entity_poly.pdbx_seq_one_letter_code
_entity_poly.pdbx_strand_id
1 'polypeptide(L)'
;MAETTAANSRPVSATPSDSEPPANAKANSGNVSFEEMFKAFAKFGDSKSVGDAITLSNSDKWFKQAKVIDGKKITTVDTGIYFKQIAKTKKALNINEYNQFLEKIATNKKVDLEEIKHKLSCSGPPATTKTTTAANTGAVARLTDHTKYTGTHKQRFDGSGKGRGKAGREEKASDGYVQGYKEEGTYDKSHNNTAVN
;
A
#
# COMPACT_ATOMS: atom_id res chain seq x y z
N MET A 1 -25.82 67.88 -21.51
CA MET A 1 -27.09 68.61 -21.34
C MET A 1 -28.04 68.10 -22.42
N ALA A 2 -29.27 67.62 -22.23
CA ALA A 2 -30.14 67.36 -21.06
C ALA A 2 -31.38 66.56 -21.58
N GLU A 3 -32.21 65.81 -20.83
CA GLU A 3 -32.16 65.25 -19.46
C GLU A 3 -33.36 64.27 -19.21
N THR A 4 -33.28 63.40 -18.18
CA THR A 4 -34.36 62.66 -17.45
C THR A 4 -35.61 62.09 -18.18
N THR A 5 -35.85 60.77 -18.03
CA THR A 5 -37.11 60.17 -17.50
C THR A 5 -36.90 58.66 -17.21
N ALA A 6 -37.02 58.20 -15.96
CA ALA A 6 -38.22 57.59 -15.34
C ALA A 6 -38.65 56.26 -16.00
N ALA A 7 -38.31 55.10 -15.44
CA ALA A 7 -38.92 54.42 -14.27
C ALA A 7 -40.15 53.55 -14.60
N ASN A 8 -40.05 52.23 -14.34
CA ASN A 8 -41.23 51.44 -13.96
C ASN A 8 -40.85 50.36 -12.94
N SER A 9 -41.57 50.35 -11.83
CA SER A 9 -41.42 49.40 -10.73
C SER A 9 -42.42 48.25 -10.88
N ARG A 10 -42.13 47.06 -10.33
CA ARG A 10 -42.94 46.45 -9.25
C ARG A 10 -42.33 45.12 -8.73
N PRO A 11 -42.72 44.65 -7.53
CA PRO A 11 -41.85 43.84 -6.65
C PRO A 11 -42.39 42.43 -6.38
N VAL A 12 -41.63 41.63 -5.63
CA VAL A 12 -42.12 40.90 -4.43
C VAL A 12 -40.96 40.51 -3.51
N SER A 13 -41.15 40.69 -2.20
CA SER A 13 -40.26 40.21 -1.14
C SER A 13 -40.49 38.72 -0.86
N ALA A 14 -39.44 37.97 -0.48
CA ALA A 14 -39.39 37.21 0.79
C ALA A 14 -38.10 36.33 0.90
N THR A 15 -37.21 36.70 1.82
CA THR A 15 -36.33 35.79 2.61
C THR A 15 -37.19 34.95 3.59
N PRO A 16 -36.74 33.83 4.23
CA PRO A 16 -35.37 33.60 4.76
C PRO A 16 -34.85 32.13 4.79
N SER A 17 -33.67 31.93 5.41
CA SER A 17 -33.07 30.67 5.92
C SER A 17 -32.69 29.57 4.90
N ASP A 18 -31.58 28.83 5.05
CA ASP A 18 -30.69 28.63 6.21
C ASP A 18 -29.20 28.44 5.86
N SER A 19 -28.35 28.83 6.81
CA SER A 19 -27.03 28.27 7.17
C SER A 19 -25.89 28.18 6.13
N GLU A 20 -24.87 29.03 6.34
CA GLU A 20 -23.47 28.73 5.95
C GLU A 20 -22.95 27.46 6.63
N PRO A 21 -21.88 26.86 6.10
CA PRO A 21 -20.69 26.67 6.95
C PRO A 21 -19.51 27.53 6.47
N PRO A 22 -18.96 28.43 7.30
CA PRO A 22 -17.83 29.26 6.92
C PRO A 22 -16.52 28.45 6.87
N ALA A 23 -15.61 28.90 6.02
CA ALA A 23 -14.23 28.42 6.03
C ALA A 23 -13.45 28.92 7.26
N ASN A 24 -12.28 28.31 7.47
CA ASN A 24 -11.19 28.71 8.37
C ASN A 24 -11.24 28.25 9.84
N ALA A 25 -10.36 27.30 10.18
CA ALA A 25 -9.84 27.11 11.53
C ALA A 25 -8.31 26.90 11.45
N LYS A 26 -7.54 27.95 11.71
CA LYS A 26 -6.08 27.90 11.88
C LYS A 26 -5.67 28.70 13.12
N ALA A 27 -5.47 28.04 14.26
CA ALA A 27 -4.45 28.38 15.27
C ALA A 27 -4.50 27.47 16.54
N ASN A 28 -3.63 26.45 16.55
CA ASN A 28 -2.64 26.19 17.61
C ASN A 28 -3.04 26.28 19.11
N SER A 29 -3.15 25.12 19.79
CA SER A 29 -2.48 24.90 21.09
C SER A 29 -2.42 23.43 21.53
N GLY A 30 -1.21 22.91 21.80
CA GLY A 30 -0.94 21.89 22.83
C GLY A 30 -1.36 20.43 22.64
N ASN A 31 -2.54 20.14 22.08
CA ASN A 31 -3.05 18.77 21.90
C ASN A 31 -3.63 18.60 20.51
N VAL A 32 -2.99 17.75 19.71
CA VAL A 32 -3.51 17.30 18.40
C VAL A 32 -4.69 16.37 18.64
N SER A 33 -5.83 16.68 18.04
CA SER A 33 -7.07 15.95 18.32
C SER A 33 -6.99 14.52 17.77
N PHE A 34 -7.63 13.59 18.48
CA PHE A 34 -7.73 12.19 18.07
C PHE A 34 -8.25 12.06 16.63
N GLU A 35 -9.22 12.90 16.23
CA GLU A 35 -9.76 12.89 14.86
C GLU A 35 -8.79 13.42 13.80
N GLU A 36 -7.96 14.40 14.16
CA GLU A 36 -6.94 14.96 13.27
C GLU A 36 -5.85 13.93 13.03
N MET A 37 -5.43 13.23 14.08
CA MET A 37 -4.51 12.09 13.96
C MET A 37 -5.14 10.94 13.18
N PHE A 38 -6.39 10.57 13.45
CA PHE A 38 -7.12 9.59 12.65
C PHE A 38 -7.09 9.95 11.15
N LYS A 39 -7.44 11.19 10.80
CA LYS A 39 -7.42 11.70 9.41
C LYS A 39 -6.00 11.69 8.82
N ALA A 40 -4.97 12.04 9.59
CA ALA A 40 -3.58 12.02 9.16
C ALA A 40 -3.10 10.57 8.85
N PHE A 41 -3.34 9.62 9.75
CA PHE A 41 -3.00 8.21 9.54
C PHE A 41 -3.89 7.52 8.49
N ALA A 42 -5.14 7.97 8.30
CA ALA A 42 -6.04 7.47 7.26
C ALA A 42 -5.61 7.90 5.83
N LYS A 43 -5.07 9.12 5.68
CA LYS A 43 -4.45 9.60 4.41
C LYS A 43 -3.07 9.02 4.14
N PHE A 44 -2.39 8.49 5.17
CA PHE A 44 -0.99 8.09 5.06
C PHE A 44 -0.77 6.92 4.09
N GLY A 45 -0.17 7.22 2.93
CA GLY A 45 0.13 6.23 1.89
C GLY A 45 -1.05 5.87 0.98
N ASP A 46 -2.20 6.54 1.11
CA ASP A 46 -3.30 6.47 0.15
C ASP A 46 -3.69 7.88 -0.31
N SER A 47 -3.05 8.32 -1.39
CA SER A 47 -3.24 9.66 -1.96
C SER A 47 -4.65 9.93 -2.51
N LYS A 48 -5.53 8.91 -2.55
CA LYS A 48 -6.94 9.06 -2.95
C LYS A 48 -7.89 9.07 -1.74
N SER A 49 -7.40 8.75 -0.54
CA SER A 49 -8.20 8.76 0.67
C SER A 49 -8.46 10.20 1.16
N VAL A 50 -9.72 10.52 1.43
CA VAL A 50 -10.13 11.79 2.06
C VAL A 50 -9.79 11.80 3.57
N GLY A 51 -9.39 10.66 4.13
CA GLY A 51 -9.06 10.50 5.55
C GLY A 51 -10.21 10.00 6.43
N ASP A 52 -11.36 9.65 5.82
CA ASP A 52 -12.57 9.25 6.54
C ASP A 52 -12.56 7.80 7.04
N ALA A 53 -11.65 6.96 6.51
CA ALA A 53 -11.51 5.58 6.92
C ALA A 53 -10.03 5.13 6.97
N ILE A 54 -9.66 4.42 8.04
CA ILE A 54 -8.31 3.92 8.28
C ILE A 54 -8.19 2.42 7.98
N THR A 55 -7.11 2.02 7.32
CA THR A 55 -6.79 0.59 7.08
C THR A 55 -6.07 -0.03 8.28
N LEU A 56 -6.15 -1.36 8.43
CA LEU A 56 -5.40 -2.09 9.46
C LEU A 56 -3.90 -1.74 9.44
N SER A 57 -3.30 -1.71 8.25
CA SER A 57 -1.88 -1.38 8.05
C SER A 57 -1.50 0.00 8.58
N ASN A 58 -2.42 0.98 8.55
CA ASN A 58 -2.17 2.32 9.07
C ASN A 58 -2.52 2.42 10.56
N SER A 59 -3.55 1.73 11.02
CA SER A 59 -3.83 1.59 12.46
C SER A 59 -2.66 0.94 13.20
N ASP A 60 -2.09 -0.15 12.68
CA ASP A 60 -0.93 -0.81 13.29
C ASP A 60 0.32 0.08 13.31
N LYS A 61 0.51 0.98 12.32
CA LYS A 61 1.58 2.00 12.36
C LYS A 61 1.32 3.00 13.48
N TRP A 62 0.08 3.50 13.58
CA TRP A 62 -0.32 4.46 14.62
C TRP A 62 -0.13 3.88 16.03
N PHE A 63 -0.60 2.66 16.27
CA PHE A 63 -0.45 1.94 17.54
C PHE A 63 1.02 1.67 17.92
N LYS A 64 1.90 1.41 16.93
CA LYS A 64 3.36 1.29 17.15
C LYS A 64 3.99 2.65 17.47
N GLN A 65 3.60 3.70 16.76
CA GLN A 65 4.11 5.07 16.96
C GLN A 65 3.69 5.65 18.31
N ALA A 66 2.45 5.39 18.73
CA ALA A 66 1.90 5.70 20.04
C ALA A 66 2.42 4.82 21.20
N LYS A 67 3.27 3.81 20.90
CA LYS A 67 3.76 2.80 21.86
C LYS A 67 2.65 2.10 22.66
N VAL A 68 1.48 1.92 22.04
CA VAL A 68 0.34 1.17 22.61
C VAL A 68 0.59 -0.35 22.49
N ILE A 69 1.28 -0.77 21.42
CA ILE A 69 1.74 -2.16 21.25
C ILE A 69 3.04 -2.36 22.05
N ASP A 70 2.89 -2.84 23.29
CA ASP A 70 3.97 -3.27 24.19
C ASP A 70 4.43 -4.73 23.93
N GLY A 71 3.80 -5.43 22.97
CA GLY A 71 4.14 -6.82 22.62
C GLY A 71 3.75 -7.88 23.68
N LYS A 72 3.48 -7.46 24.92
CA LYS A 72 2.99 -8.32 26.01
C LYS A 72 1.47 -8.24 26.20
N LYS A 73 0.93 -7.02 26.38
CA LYS A 73 -0.52 -6.80 26.60
C LYS A 73 -1.30 -6.74 25.28
N ILE A 74 -0.92 -5.79 24.41
CA ILE A 74 -1.51 -5.59 23.09
C ILE A 74 -0.49 -6.02 22.04
N THR A 75 -0.86 -6.99 21.20
CA THR A 75 -0.02 -7.49 20.09
C THR A 75 -0.63 -7.14 18.74
N THR A 76 0.17 -7.20 17.67
CA THR A 76 -0.32 -7.03 16.29
C THR A 76 -1.26 -8.15 15.83
N VAL A 77 -1.24 -9.30 16.52
CA VAL A 77 -2.20 -10.40 16.27
C VAL A 77 -3.57 -10.00 16.82
N ASP A 78 -3.60 -9.47 18.05
CA ASP A 78 -4.83 -8.98 18.68
C ASP A 78 -5.46 -7.84 17.87
N THR A 79 -4.69 -6.81 17.49
CA THR A 79 -5.22 -5.68 16.70
C THR A 79 -5.77 -6.17 15.36
N GLY A 80 -5.07 -7.07 14.68
CA GLY A 80 -5.54 -7.68 13.43
C GLY A 80 -6.84 -8.48 13.58
N ILE A 81 -7.02 -9.22 14.69
CA ILE A 81 -8.25 -9.98 14.97
C ILE A 81 -9.42 -9.03 15.26
N TYR A 82 -9.26 -8.10 16.21
CA TYR A 82 -10.35 -7.18 16.61
C TYR A 82 -10.75 -6.24 15.46
N PHE A 83 -9.79 -5.79 14.64
CA PHE A 83 -10.07 -4.98 13.46
C PHE A 83 -10.94 -5.76 12.47
N LYS A 84 -10.56 -7.00 12.14
CA LYS A 84 -11.37 -7.87 11.25
C LYS A 84 -12.74 -8.18 11.83
N GLN A 85 -12.87 -8.34 13.15
CA GLN A 85 -14.14 -8.63 13.80
C GLN A 85 -15.17 -7.50 13.64
N ILE A 86 -14.71 -6.24 13.53
CA ILE A 86 -15.58 -5.08 13.30
C ILE A 86 -15.71 -4.78 11.81
N ALA A 87 -14.60 -4.77 11.07
CA ALA A 87 -14.60 -4.48 9.64
C ALA A 87 -15.40 -5.53 8.84
N LYS A 88 -15.40 -6.79 9.29
CA LYS A 88 -16.00 -7.96 8.64
C LYS A 88 -15.49 -8.14 7.21
N THR A 89 -16.15 -7.51 6.24
CA THR A 89 -15.80 -7.51 4.81
C THR A 89 -15.10 -6.23 4.33
N LYS A 90 -15.14 -5.14 5.13
CA LYS A 90 -14.53 -3.85 4.81
C LYS A 90 -13.00 -3.92 4.90
N LYS A 91 -12.31 -3.13 4.07
CA LYS A 91 -10.84 -3.00 4.08
C LYS A 91 -10.33 -1.86 4.98
N ALA A 92 -11.22 -0.94 5.35
CA ALA A 92 -10.96 0.21 6.22
C ALA A 92 -12.16 0.42 7.16
N LEU A 93 -11.91 1.04 8.32
CA LEU A 93 -12.92 1.40 9.32
C LEU A 93 -13.11 2.91 9.36
N ASN A 94 -14.36 3.37 9.44
CA ASN A 94 -14.70 4.77 9.72
C ASN A 94 -14.51 5.05 11.24
N ILE A 95 -14.42 6.32 11.64
CA ILE A 95 -14.08 6.73 13.02
C ILE A 95 -15.04 6.15 14.08
N ASN A 96 -16.34 6.04 13.78
CA ASN A 96 -17.32 5.41 14.67
C ASN A 96 -17.04 3.91 14.88
N GLU A 97 -16.66 3.19 13.83
CA GLU A 97 -16.29 1.77 13.90
C GLU A 97 -14.92 1.60 14.57
N TYR A 98 -14.05 2.60 14.43
CA TYR A 98 -12.75 2.64 15.07
C TYR A 98 -12.85 2.87 16.59
N ASN A 99 -13.80 3.68 17.05
CA ASN A 99 -14.11 3.82 18.48
C ASN A 99 -14.55 2.47 19.08
N GLN A 100 -15.45 1.73 18.40
CA GLN A 100 -15.82 0.36 18.81
C GLN A 100 -14.63 -0.61 18.81
N PHE A 101 -13.65 -0.41 17.93
CA PHE A 101 -12.41 -1.19 17.89
C PHE A 101 -11.52 -0.89 19.12
N LEU A 102 -11.42 0.38 19.52
CA LEU A 102 -10.74 0.77 20.77
C LEU A 102 -11.46 0.20 22.00
N GLU A 103 -12.80 0.26 22.06
CA GLU A 103 -13.61 -0.35 23.12
C GLU A 103 -13.38 -1.85 23.26
N LYS A 104 -13.28 -2.59 22.13
CA LYS A 104 -12.96 -4.02 22.17
C LYS A 104 -11.56 -4.29 22.68
N ILE A 105 -10.56 -3.51 22.29
CA ILE A 105 -9.20 -3.66 22.81
C ILE A 105 -9.16 -3.37 24.31
N ALA A 106 -9.75 -2.26 24.75
CA ALA A 106 -9.86 -1.87 26.15
C ALA A 106 -10.49 -2.99 26.99
N THR A 107 -11.67 -3.47 26.59
CA THR A 107 -12.41 -4.55 27.25
C THR A 107 -11.62 -5.86 27.33
N ASN A 108 -11.03 -6.32 26.21
CA ASN A 108 -10.33 -7.61 26.18
C ASN A 108 -8.98 -7.58 26.92
N LYS A 109 -8.29 -6.44 26.91
CA LYS A 109 -6.94 -6.30 27.49
C LYS A 109 -6.93 -5.66 28.87
N LYS A 110 -8.10 -5.26 29.39
CA LYS A 110 -8.29 -4.53 30.66
C LYS A 110 -7.39 -3.30 30.73
N VAL A 111 -7.35 -2.56 29.63
CA VAL A 111 -6.64 -1.27 29.50
C VAL A 111 -7.72 -0.20 29.39
N ASP A 112 -7.49 0.96 30.00
CA ASP A 112 -8.47 2.04 29.92
C ASP A 112 -8.54 2.64 28.50
N LEU A 113 -9.74 3.01 28.08
CA LEU A 113 -10.02 3.52 26.75
C LEU A 113 -9.49 4.95 26.57
N GLU A 114 -9.53 5.78 27.62
CA GLU A 114 -8.96 7.12 27.59
C GLU A 114 -7.42 7.05 27.63
N GLU A 115 -6.81 6.09 28.33
CA GLU A 115 -5.35 5.84 28.24
C GLU A 115 -4.90 5.50 26.80
N ILE A 116 -5.67 4.67 26.07
CA ILE A 116 -5.37 4.33 24.67
C ILE A 116 -5.56 5.56 23.77
N LYS A 117 -6.69 6.27 23.87
CA LYS A 117 -6.94 7.49 23.09
C LYS A 117 -5.88 8.55 23.36
N HIS A 118 -5.52 8.80 24.63
CA HIS A 118 -4.50 9.75 25.02
C HIS A 118 -3.15 9.44 24.36
N LYS A 119 -2.70 8.17 24.40
CA LYS A 119 -1.46 7.75 23.71
C LYS A 119 -1.53 7.93 22.19
N LEU A 120 -2.69 7.69 21.59
CA LEU A 120 -2.93 7.88 20.15
C LEU A 120 -2.93 9.38 19.77
N SER A 121 -3.52 10.25 20.59
CA SER A 121 -3.49 11.72 20.40
C SER A 121 -2.09 12.31 20.63
N CYS A 122 -1.34 11.83 21.62
CA CYS A 122 0.06 12.21 21.84
C CYS A 122 1.03 11.63 20.80
N SER A 123 0.58 10.78 19.89
CA SER A 123 1.43 10.31 18.79
C SER A 123 1.65 11.46 17.81
N GLY A 124 2.91 11.72 17.43
CA GLY A 124 3.20 12.70 16.37
C GLY A 124 2.61 12.30 15.01
N PRO A 125 2.67 13.18 14.00
CA PRO A 125 2.17 12.88 12.65
C PRO A 125 2.85 11.63 12.06
N PRO A 126 2.19 10.91 11.14
CA PRO A 126 2.71 9.66 10.56
C PRO A 126 4.00 9.92 9.77
N ALA A 127 5.12 9.38 10.27
CA ALA A 127 6.45 9.64 9.74
C ALA A 127 7.13 8.38 9.20
N THR A 128 7.78 8.49 8.05
CA THR A 128 8.55 7.41 7.39
C THR A 128 9.99 7.28 7.90
N THR A 129 10.33 7.88 9.05
CA THR A 129 11.72 8.11 9.52
C THR A 129 12.57 6.87 9.77
N LYS A 130 11.98 5.68 9.69
CA LYS A 130 12.70 4.41 9.51
C LYS A 130 11.96 3.60 8.45
N THR A 131 12.62 3.31 7.33
CA THR A 131 12.09 2.41 6.30
C THR A 131 11.75 1.08 6.96
N THR A 132 10.46 0.77 7.12
CA THR A 132 10.01 -0.57 7.50
C THR A 132 10.51 -1.53 6.44
N THR A 133 11.54 -2.31 6.78
CA THR A 133 11.99 -3.43 5.95
C THR A 133 10.79 -4.32 5.67
N ALA A 134 10.51 -4.53 4.38
CA ALA A 134 9.41 -5.38 3.98
C ALA A 134 9.62 -6.77 4.60
N ALA A 135 8.72 -7.17 5.49
CA ALA A 135 8.80 -8.49 6.11
C ALA A 135 8.64 -9.53 4.99
N ASN A 136 9.73 -10.24 4.66
CA ASN A 136 9.72 -11.27 3.65
C ASN A 136 9.06 -12.53 4.22
N THR A 137 7.73 -12.45 4.41
CA THR A 137 6.94 -13.50 5.04
C THR A 137 7.00 -14.79 4.23
N GLY A 138 6.87 -15.94 4.90
CA GLY A 138 6.89 -17.24 4.21
C GLY A 138 5.83 -17.39 3.11
N ALA A 139 4.75 -16.62 3.15
CA ALA A 139 3.76 -16.55 2.08
C ALA A 139 4.30 -15.81 0.83
N VAL A 140 4.98 -14.68 1.02
CA VAL A 140 5.64 -13.94 -0.08
C VAL A 140 6.78 -14.78 -0.66
N ALA A 141 7.62 -15.38 0.17
CA ALA A 141 8.72 -16.24 -0.27
C ALA A 141 8.24 -17.42 -1.14
N ARG A 142 7.10 -18.05 -0.79
CA ARG A 142 6.46 -19.10 -1.62
C ARG A 142 5.92 -18.58 -2.93
N LEU A 143 5.40 -17.35 -2.96
CA LEU A 143 4.86 -16.71 -4.16
C LEU A 143 5.97 -16.28 -5.14
N THR A 144 7.16 -15.98 -4.64
CA THR A 144 8.34 -15.55 -5.42
C THR A 144 9.41 -16.64 -5.58
N ASP A 145 9.08 -17.91 -5.33
CA ASP A 145 10.03 -19.03 -5.45
C ASP A 145 10.24 -19.44 -6.92
N HIS A 146 11.26 -18.87 -7.56
CA HIS A 146 11.67 -19.20 -8.93
C HIS A 146 12.13 -20.66 -9.09
N THR A 147 12.46 -21.36 -8.00
CA THR A 147 12.92 -22.74 -8.08
C THR A 147 11.81 -23.71 -8.44
N LYS A 148 10.53 -23.36 -8.19
CA LYS A 148 9.35 -24.18 -8.51
C LYS A 148 8.89 -24.10 -9.96
N TYR A 149 9.42 -23.16 -10.75
CA TYR A 149 9.09 -23.05 -12.17
C TYR A 149 9.59 -24.26 -12.96
N THR A 150 8.82 -24.69 -13.95
CA THR A 150 9.11 -25.85 -14.82
C THR A 150 9.12 -25.44 -16.29
N GLY A 151 9.60 -26.34 -17.16
CA GLY A 151 9.69 -26.12 -18.61
C GLY A 151 10.46 -24.83 -18.97
N THR A 152 10.03 -24.17 -20.03
CA THR A 152 10.67 -22.94 -20.55
C THR A 152 10.63 -21.76 -19.56
N HIS A 153 9.75 -21.79 -18.54
CA HIS A 153 9.72 -20.74 -17.52
C HIS A 153 10.89 -20.87 -16.53
N LYS A 154 11.44 -22.08 -16.32
CA LYS A 154 12.67 -22.30 -15.52
C LYS A 154 13.87 -21.58 -16.14
N GLN A 155 14.03 -21.67 -17.46
CA GLN A 155 15.17 -21.09 -18.19
C GLN A 155 15.22 -19.55 -18.12
N ARG A 156 14.09 -18.89 -17.80
CA ARG A 156 14.01 -17.43 -17.70
C ARG A 156 14.74 -16.83 -16.50
N PHE A 157 15.12 -17.65 -15.51
CA PHE A 157 15.77 -17.20 -14.28
C PHE A 157 17.10 -17.92 -14.05
N ASP A 158 18.01 -17.27 -13.33
CA ASP A 158 19.24 -17.88 -12.82
C ASP A 158 19.02 -18.49 -11.42
N GLY A 159 20.07 -19.12 -10.87
CA GLY A 159 20.00 -19.72 -9.53
C GLY A 159 19.66 -18.75 -8.41
N SER A 160 19.99 -17.45 -8.57
CA SER A 160 19.69 -16.38 -7.61
C SER A 160 18.27 -15.82 -7.73
N GLY A 161 17.50 -16.24 -8.74
CA GLY A 161 16.16 -15.75 -9.03
C GLY A 161 16.12 -14.49 -9.89
N LYS A 162 17.27 -14.07 -10.45
CA LYS A 162 17.34 -12.93 -11.36
C LYS A 162 17.07 -13.39 -12.79
N GLY A 163 16.36 -12.57 -13.56
CA GLY A 163 15.97 -12.94 -14.93
C GLY A 163 17.15 -12.99 -15.89
N ARG A 164 17.31 -14.09 -16.63
CA ARG A 164 18.35 -14.30 -17.67
C ARG A 164 18.08 -13.54 -18.98
N GLY A 165 17.04 -12.69 -19.01
CA GLY A 165 16.70 -11.84 -20.15
C GLY A 165 16.44 -12.64 -21.43
N LYS A 166 17.08 -12.21 -22.52
CA LYS A 166 16.96 -12.80 -23.87
C LYS A 166 17.46 -14.26 -23.91
N ALA A 167 18.59 -14.55 -23.27
CA ALA A 167 19.18 -15.89 -23.20
C ALA A 167 18.37 -16.93 -22.39
N GLY A 168 17.33 -16.49 -21.65
CA GLY A 168 16.36 -17.37 -21.00
C GLY A 168 15.03 -17.52 -21.75
N ARG A 169 14.95 -16.98 -22.98
CA ARG A 169 13.73 -16.97 -23.83
C ARG A 169 13.98 -17.47 -25.25
N GLU A 170 15.23 -17.47 -25.71
CA GLU A 170 15.62 -18.02 -27.01
C GLU A 170 16.05 -19.47 -26.87
N GLU A 171 15.37 -20.36 -27.59
CA GLU A 171 15.91 -21.67 -27.96
C GLU A 171 17.11 -21.41 -28.88
N LYS A 172 18.30 -21.84 -28.48
CA LYS A 172 19.47 -21.77 -29.37
C LYS A 172 19.24 -22.79 -30.49
N ALA A 173 19.08 -22.30 -31.72
CA ALA A 173 18.97 -23.17 -32.89
C ALA A 173 20.13 -24.16 -32.93
N SER A 174 19.84 -25.44 -33.17
CA SER A 174 20.90 -26.39 -33.46
C SER A 174 21.56 -26.04 -34.80
N ASP A 175 22.80 -26.47 -34.93
CA ASP A 175 23.73 -26.30 -36.05
C ASP A 175 23.27 -27.05 -37.33
N GLY A 176 22.06 -27.62 -37.32
CA GLY A 176 21.55 -28.51 -38.38
C GLY A 176 22.25 -29.87 -38.42
N TYR A 177 23.20 -30.14 -37.52
CA TYR A 177 23.96 -31.38 -37.54
C TYR A 177 23.10 -32.59 -37.15
N VAL A 178 23.16 -33.64 -37.98
CA VAL A 178 22.30 -34.81 -37.83
C VAL A 178 22.87 -35.74 -36.76
N GLN A 179 22.12 -35.92 -35.66
CA GLN A 179 22.44 -36.79 -34.53
C GLN A 179 22.57 -38.27 -34.97
N GLY A 180 23.76 -38.65 -35.43
CA GLY A 180 24.03 -39.98 -35.98
C GLY A 180 25.14 -39.99 -37.04
N TYR A 181 25.38 -38.86 -37.70
CA TYR A 181 26.59 -38.69 -38.52
C TYR A 181 27.81 -38.52 -37.59
N LYS A 182 28.96 -39.06 -38.00
CA LYS A 182 30.19 -39.11 -37.17
C LYS A 182 31.36 -38.33 -37.77
N GLU A 183 31.16 -37.77 -38.96
CA GLU A 183 32.18 -37.15 -39.80
C GLU A 183 32.00 -35.62 -39.83
N GLU A 184 31.74 -35.04 -38.66
CA GLU A 184 31.71 -33.59 -38.49
C GLU A 184 33.11 -33.00 -38.70
N GLY A 185 33.24 -32.01 -39.58
CA GLY A 185 34.51 -31.33 -39.83
C GLY A 185 35.63 -32.23 -40.38
N THR A 186 35.31 -33.32 -41.08
CA THR A 186 36.28 -34.17 -41.79
C THR A 186 36.29 -34.00 -43.31
N TYR A 187 35.30 -33.34 -43.91
CA TYR A 187 35.22 -33.16 -45.36
C TYR A 187 36.42 -32.40 -45.95
N ASP A 188 36.78 -31.22 -45.40
CA ASP A 188 37.94 -30.44 -45.83
C ASP A 188 39.29 -31.16 -45.60
N LYS A 189 39.33 -32.11 -44.67
CA LYS A 189 40.54 -32.91 -44.40
C LYS A 189 40.75 -34.01 -45.44
N SER A 190 39.69 -34.50 -46.08
CA SER A 190 39.74 -35.54 -47.11
C SER A 190 39.69 -34.99 -48.54
N HIS A 191 39.18 -33.77 -48.75
CA HIS A 191 38.97 -33.17 -50.07
C HIS A 191 39.80 -31.89 -50.27
N ASN A 192 41.04 -31.87 -49.77
CA ASN A 192 41.95 -30.72 -49.89
C ASN A 192 42.37 -30.51 -51.36
N ASN A 193 41.62 -29.67 -52.08
CA ASN A 193 41.87 -29.37 -53.48
C ASN A 193 43.07 -28.43 -53.62
N THR A 194 44.27 -29.02 -53.70
CA THR A 194 45.50 -28.30 -54.06
C THR A 194 45.39 -27.81 -55.49
N ALA A 195 44.95 -26.55 -55.66
CA ALA A 195 45.10 -25.82 -56.90
C ALA A 195 46.60 -25.65 -57.17
N VAL A 196 47.15 -26.48 -58.06
CA VAL A 196 48.48 -26.30 -58.62
C VAL A 196 48.38 -25.24 -59.72
N ASN A 197 49.33 -24.28 -59.73
CA ASN A 197 49.39 -23.13 -60.65
C ASN A 197 49.22 -23.51 -62.13
#